data_AF-A0A1F6V9D4-F1
#
_entry.id   AF-A0A1F6V9D4-F1
#
_cell.length_a   1.000
_cell.length_b   1.000
_cell.length_c   1.000
_cell.angle_alpha   90.00
_cell.angle_beta   90.00
_cell.angle_gamma   90.00
#
_symmetry.space_group_name_H-M   'P 1'
#
loop_
_entity.id
_entity.type
_entity.pdbx_description
1 polymer ?
#
loop_
_entity_poly.entity_id
_entity_poly.type
_entity_poly.pdbx_seq_one_letter_code
_entity_poly.pdbx_strand_id
1 'polypeptide(L)'
;MNKIKEILYSSLIILIIILFGFTPVLPKAFSAINWGDLGVKMVEAGVIDKDKFENLYSRRGGLTEANKKLLYGTNNENLAVNSENSGMMLNMLWAFGLANKNPILENGPMMDPRYGGAGNFASTGGWTLAKGSAMDHYSMHSFVTLTSEQQILVEKVSKGIFRPCCQNSTYFPDCNHGMAMLGLLELMASQGATETDMHKTAQEVNALWFPPIQQKSVTGCGA
;
A
#
# COMPACT_ATOMS: atom_id res chain seq x y z
N MET A 1 -41.18 -19.24 -40.88
CA MET A 1 -40.89 -17.78 -40.86
C MET A 1 -40.23 -17.30 -39.56
N ASN A 2 -40.40 -17.99 -38.42
CA ASN A 2 -39.84 -17.53 -37.12
C ASN A 2 -38.35 -17.86 -36.90
N LYS A 3 -37.84 -19.01 -37.36
CA LYS A 3 -36.43 -19.38 -37.15
C LYS A 3 -35.42 -18.43 -37.84
N ILE A 4 -35.78 -17.88 -39.01
CA ILE A 4 -34.92 -16.95 -39.76
C ILE A 4 -34.83 -15.60 -39.05
N LYS A 5 -35.93 -15.14 -38.42
CA LYS A 5 -35.94 -13.90 -37.63
C LYS A 5 -35.10 -14.01 -36.37
N GLU A 6 -35.11 -15.16 -35.68
CA GLU A 6 -34.27 -15.38 -34.50
C GLU A 6 -32.77 -15.43 -34.83
N ILE A 7 -32.40 -16.05 -35.96
CA ILE A 7 -31.01 -16.08 -36.42
C ILE A 7 -30.53 -14.67 -36.79
N LEU A 8 -31.36 -13.90 -37.50
CA LEU A 8 -31.03 -12.50 -37.82
C LEU A 8 -30.94 -11.61 -36.57
N TYR A 9 -31.83 -11.79 -35.58
CA TYR A 9 -31.78 -11.05 -34.32
C TYR A 9 -30.53 -11.38 -33.50
N SER A 10 -30.18 -12.67 -33.40
CA SER A 10 -29.00 -13.13 -32.67
C SER A 10 -27.71 -12.64 -33.34
N SER A 11 -27.68 -12.61 -34.67
CA SER A 11 -26.56 -12.09 -35.46
C SER A 11 -26.40 -10.58 -35.28
N LEU A 12 -27.51 -9.82 -35.22
CA LEU A 12 -27.50 -8.38 -35.00
C LEU A 12 -27.03 -8.02 -33.58
N ILE A 13 -27.40 -8.81 -32.55
CA ILE A 13 -26.94 -8.63 -31.17
C ILE A 13 -25.44 -8.89 -31.05
N ILE A 14 -24.93 -9.96 -31.67
CA ILE A 14 -23.50 -10.26 -31.69
C ILE A 14 -22.73 -9.15 -32.42
N LEU A 15 -23.25 -8.64 -33.54
CA LEU A 15 -22.63 -7.54 -34.27
C LEU A 15 -22.60 -6.24 -33.44
N ILE A 16 -23.67 -5.94 -32.68
CA ILE A 16 -23.74 -4.79 -31.75
C ILE A 16 -22.73 -4.94 -30.61
N ILE A 17 -22.56 -6.12 -30.01
CA ILE A 17 -21.57 -6.33 -28.94
C ILE A 17 -20.13 -6.15 -29.46
N ILE A 18 -19.87 -6.53 -30.71
CA ILE A 18 -18.57 -6.35 -31.38
C ILE A 18 -18.35 -4.87 -31.78
N LEU A 19 -19.40 -4.18 -32.26
CA LEU A 19 -19.34 -2.76 -32.65
C LEU A 19 -19.25 -1.79 -31.46
N PHE A 20 -19.84 -2.14 -30.32
CA PHE A 20 -19.82 -1.31 -29.11
C PHE A 20 -18.71 -1.67 -28.13
N GLY A 21 -17.80 -2.58 -28.51
CA GLY A 21 -16.50 -2.75 -27.88
C GLY A 21 -16.54 -2.62 -26.36
N PHE A 22 -17.14 -3.58 -25.66
CA PHE A 22 -16.81 -3.81 -24.26
C PHE A 22 -15.37 -4.32 -24.19
N THR A 23 -14.42 -3.41 -24.43
CA THR A 23 -13.10 -3.58 -23.84
C THR A 23 -13.35 -3.58 -22.34
N PRO A 24 -13.03 -4.67 -21.62
CA PRO A 24 -12.87 -4.51 -20.19
C PRO A 24 -11.82 -3.41 -20.06
N VAL A 25 -12.24 -2.26 -19.50
CA VAL A 25 -11.28 -1.27 -19.03
C VAL A 25 -10.49 -2.04 -17.98
N LEU A 26 -9.35 -2.61 -18.39
CA LEU A 26 -8.37 -3.07 -17.42
C LEU A 26 -8.18 -1.85 -16.50
N PRO A 27 -8.39 -1.98 -15.18
CA PRO A 27 -8.06 -0.90 -14.28
C PRO A 27 -6.65 -0.49 -14.66
N LYS A 28 -6.49 0.76 -15.11
CA LYS A 28 -5.21 1.26 -15.61
C LYS A 28 -4.22 0.97 -14.50
N ALA A 29 -3.39 -0.05 -14.70
CA ALA A 29 -2.36 -0.42 -13.75
C ALA A 29 -1.61 0.87 -13.45
N PHE A 30 -1.56 1.20 -12.16
CA PHE A 30 -0.79 2.31 -11.61
C PHE A 30 0.55 2.43 -12.32
N SER A 31 1.13 3.64 -12.33
CA SER A 31 2.56 3.81 -12.62
C SER A 31 3.30 2.67 -11.95
N ALA A 32 3.87 1.78 -12.76
CA ALA A 32 4.41 0.49 -12.34
C ALA A 32 5.45 0.72 -11.23
N ILE A 33 5.05 0.56 -9.96
CA ILE A 33 5.99 0.69 -8.85
C ILE A 33 6.79 -0.60 -8.80
N ASN A 34 8.06 -0.53 -9.19
CA ASN A 34 8.96 -1.67 -9.16
C ASN A 34 9.29 -2.03 -7.71
N TRP A 35 8.97 -3.26 -7.29
CA TRP A 35 9.27 -3.76 -5.95
C TRP A 35 10.70 -4.31 -5.80
N GLY A 36 11.27 -4.84 -6.89
CA GLY A 36 12.59 -5.45 -6.92
C GLY A 36 12.78 -6.56 -5.88
N ASP A 37 13.82 -6.40 -5.06
CA ASP A 37 14.26 -7.30 -4.00
C ASP A 37 14.00 -6.72 -2.58
N LEU A 38 13.12 -5.71 -2.45
CA LEU A 38 12.90 -5.01 -1.17
C LEU A 38 12.48 -5.95 -0.03
N GLY A 39 11.67 -6.96 -0.32
CA GLY A 39 11.29 -7.98 0.66
C GLY A 39 12.51 -8.73 1.22
N VAL A 40 13.41 -9.16 0.34
CA VAL A 40 14.66 -9.85 0.70
C VAL A 40 15.52 -8.96 1.56
N LYS A 41 15.74 -7.70 1.13
CA LYS A 41 16.54 -6.72 1.88
C LYS A 41 15.99 -6.49 3.29
N MET A 42 14.67 -6.37 3.46
CA MET A 42 14.05 -6.18 4.77
C MET A 42 14.16 -7.42 5.67
N VAL A 43 14.09 -8.63 5.09
CA VAL A 43 14.27 -9.88 5.84
C VAL A 43 15.73 -10.06 6.29
N GLU A 44 16.68 -9.78 5.40
CA GLU A 44 18.11 -9.84 5.69
C GLU A 44 18.53 -8.82 6.75
N ALA A 45 18.02 -7.59 6.64
CA ALA A 45 18.26 -6.52 7.61
C ALA A 45 17.58 -6.75 8.97
N GLY A 46 16.68 -7.74 9.09
CA GLY A 46 15.95 -8.04 10.32
C GLY A 46 14.73 -7.16 10.59
N VAL A 47 14.41 -6.22 9.70
CA VAL A 47 13.17 -5.41 9.77
C VAL A 47 11.94 -6.31 9.74
N ILE A 48 12.02 -7.40 8.97
CA ILE A 48 11.06 -8.49 8.94
C ILE A 48 11.74 -9.77 9.45
N ASP A 49 11.24 -10.31 10.54
CA ASP A 49 11.48 -11.69 10.94
C ASP A 49 10.55 -12.60 10.13
N LYS A 50 11.15 -13.44 9.29
CA LYS A 50 10.42 -14.33 8.37
C LYS A 50 9.40 -15.22 9.08
N ASP A 51 9.75 -15.77 10.24
CA ASP A 51 8.93 -16.78 10.91
C ASP A 51 7.73 -16.07 11.58
N LYS A 52 7.98 -14.91 12.20
CA LYS A 52 6.89 -14.07 12.73
C LYS A 52 5.95 -13.59 11.63
N PHE A 53 6.50 -13.15 10.50
CA PHE A 53 5.72 -12.63 9.38
C PHE A 53 4.86 -13.71 8.73
N GLU A 54 5.41 -14.90 8.46
CA GLU A 54 4.61 -16.02 7.95
C GLU A 54 3.53 -16.48 8.94
N ASN A 55 3.88 -16.57 10.22
CA ASN A 55 2.95 -16.98 11.26
C ASN A 55 1.75 -16.01 11.39
N LEU A 56 1.93 -14.72 11.11
CA LEU A 56 0.83 -13.74 11.08
C LEU A 56 -0.30 -14.15 10.11
N TYR A 57 0.04 -14.83 9.00
CA TYR A 57 -0.92 -15.25 7.98
C TYR A 57 -1.32 -16.72 8.07
N SER A 58 -0.69 -17.52 8.93
CA SER A 58 -0.93 -18.97 9.06
C SER A 58 -2.41 -19.32 9.26
N ARG A 59 -3.11 -18.58 10.13
CA ARG A 59 -4.53 -18.77 10.43
C ARG A 59 -5.48 -18.37 9.30
N ARG A 60 -4.97 -17.70 8.26
CA ARG A 60 -5.73 -17.23 7.08
C ARG A 60 -5.39 -18.01 5.81
N GLY A 61 -4.82 -19.21 5.95
CA GLY A 61 -4.38 -20.04 4.82
C GLY A 61 -2.93 -19.80 4.40
N GLY A 62 -2.17 -18.99 5.13
CA GLY A 62 -0.77 -18.68 4.85
C GLY A 62 -0.58 -17.62 3.76
N LEU A 63 0.69 -17.40 3.39
CA LEU A 63 1.04 -16.53 2.26
C LEU A 63 0.77 -17.27 0.94
N THR A 64 0.11 -16.58 -0.01
CA THR A 64 0.02 -17.05 -1.40
C THR A 64 1.40 -17.06 -2.05
N GLU A 65 1.56 -17.81 -3.15
CA GLU A 65 2.84 -17.82 -3.88
C GLU A 65 3.23 -16.43 -4.42
N ALA A 66 2.26 -15.62 -4.84
CA ALA A 66 2.50 -14.23 -5.23
C ALA A 66 3.05 -13.39 -4.06
N ASN A 67 2.48 -13.55 -2.86
CA ASN A 67 2.93 -12.85 -1.66
C ASN A 67 4.31 -13.33 -1.19
N LYS A 68 4.58 -14.64 -1.26
CA LYS A 68 5.92 -15.19 -1.00
C LYS A 68 6.95 -14.62 -1.98
N LYS A 69 6.58 -14.45 -3.25
CA LYS A 69 7.46 -13.83 -4.26
C LYS A 69 7.83 -12.39 -3.89
N LEU A 70 6.89 -11.60 -3.38
CA LEU A 70 7.17 -10.24 -2.89
C LEU A 70 8.10 -10.23 -1.67
N LEU A 71 8.02 -11.26 -0.81
CA LEU A 71 8.84 -11.36 0.41
C LEU A 71 10.24 -11.93 0.13
N TYR A 72 10.38 -12.90 -0.77
CA TYR A 72 11.61 -13.68 -0.98
C TYR A 72 12.21 -13.61 -2.38
N GLY A 73 11.49 -13.08 -3.35
CA GLY A 73 11.96 -12.92 -4.72
C GLY A 73 12.83 -11.68 -4.89
N THR A 74 13.75 -11.72 -5.87
CA THR A 74 14.68 -10.62 -6.18
C THR A 74 14.28 -9.80 -7.41
N ASN A 75 13.40 -10.33 -8.26
CA ASN A 75 12.97 -9.71 -9.51
C ASN A 75 11.44 -9.56 -9.53
N ASN A 76 10.92 -8.83 -8.53
CA ASN A 76 9.52 -8.45 -8.51
C ASN A 76 9.36 -7.14 -9.28
N GLU A 77 8.52 -7.13 -10.31
CA GLU A 77 8.26 -5.91 -11.07
C GLU A 77 7.12 -5.13 -10.40
N ASN A 78 6.02 -4.96 -11.12
CA ASN A 78 4.95 -4.03 -10.77
C ASN A 78 4.22 -4.48 -9.50
N LEU A 79 4.35 -3.67 -8.46
CA LEU A 79 3.54 -3.76 -7.26
C LEU A 79 2.08 -3.49 -7.63
N ALA A 80 1.23 -4.50 -7.51
CA ALA A 80 -0.21 -4.36 -7.64
C ALA A 80 -0.85 -4.53 -6.27
N VAL A 81 -1.45 -3.46 -5.74
CA VAL A 81 -2.27 -3.53 -4.51
C VAL A 81 -3.72 -3.71 -4.93
N ASN A 82 -4.36 -4.74 -4.41
CA ASN A 82 -5.78 -5.04 -4.64
C ASN A 82 -6.44 -5.48 -3.32
N SER A 83 -7.74 -5.77 -3.36
CA SER A 83 -8.49 -6.18 -2.17
C SER A 83 -8.00 -7.50 -1.55
N GLU A 84 -7.38 -8.38 -2.33
CA GLU A 84 -6.90 -9.69 -1.87
C GLU A 84 -5.57 -9.58 -1.10
N ASN A 85 -4.68 -8.68 -1.52
CA ASN A 85 -3.35 -8.52 -0.92
C ASN A 85 -3.16 -7.23 -0.10
N SER A 86 -4.18 -6.36 -0.01
CA SER A 86 -4.06 -5.03 0.63
C SER A 86 -3.49 -5.08 2.04
N GLY A 87 -3.92 -6.04 2.85
CA GLY A 87 -3.43 -6.22 4.23
C GLY A 87 -1.99 -6.73 4.31
N MET A 88 -1.53 -7.51 3.31
CA MET A 88 -0.12 -7.89 3.23
C MET A 88 0.73 -6.70 2.79
N MET A 89 0.26 -5.96 1.78
CA MET A 89 0.95 -4.79 1.29
C MET A 89 1.06 -3.67 2.32
N LEU A 90 0.03 -3.49 3.14
CA LEU A 90 0.08 -2.60 4.30
C LEU A 90 1.25 -2.95 5.21
N ASN A 91 1.43 -4.23 5.56
CA ASN A 91 2.52 -4.65 6.46
C ASN A 91 3.90 -4.56 5.81
N MET A 92 4.02 -4.90 4.51
CA MET A 92 5.29 -4.78 3.78
C MET A 92 5.72 -3.32 3.65
N LEU A 93 4.79 -2.42 3.30
CA LEU A 93 5.07 -1.00 3.18
C LEU A 93 5.25 -0.33 4.55
N TRP A 94 4.58 -0.82 5.60
CA TRP A 94 4.82 -0.39 6.97
C TRP A 94 6.25 -0.72 7.40
N ALA A 95 6.70 -1.97 7.18
CA ALA A 95 8.07 -2.39 7.44
C ALA A 95 9.07 -1.48 6.72
N PHE A 96 8.84 -1.26 5.41
CA PHE A 96 9.69 -0.44 4.57
C PHE A 96 9.74 1.02 5.03
N GLY A 97 8.57 1.67 5.20
CA GLY A 97 8.48 3.06 5.61
C GLY A 97 9.03 3.31 7.02
N LEU A 98 8.91 2.34 7.93
CA LEU A 98 9.53 2.43 9.25
C LEU A 98 11.06 2.39 9.17
N ALA A 99 11.59 1.52 8.31
CA ALA A 99 13.00 1.18 8.32
C ALA A 99 13.86 2.01 7.37
N ASN A 100 13.29 2.48 6.26
CA ASN A 100 14.01 3.29 5.30
C ASN A 100 14.37 4.64 5.93
N LYS A 101 15.63 5.04 5.79
CA LYS A 101 16.15 6.28 6.36
C LYS A 101 15.47 7.48 5.71
N ASN A 102 14.75 8.27 6.50
CA ASN A 102 14.02 9.42 6.00
C ASN A 102 14.02 10.60 7.00
N PRO A 103 14.34 11.83 6.58
CA PRO A 103 14.28 13.01 7.43
C PRO A 103 12.92 13.28 8.09
N ILE A 104 11.81 12.80 7.52
CA ILE A 104 10.46 12.92 8.12
C ILE A 104 10.39 12.13 9.44
N LEU A 105 11.09 11.00 9.54
CA LEU A 105 11.14 10.21 10.76
C LEU A 105 12.12 10.79 11.79
N GLU A 106 13.19 11.43 11.33
CA GLU A 106 14.23 11.96 12.22
C GLU A 106 13.92 13.36 12.74
N ASN A 107 13.19 14.17 11.96
CA ASN A 107 12.95 15.58 12.25
C ASN A 107 11.46 15.97 12.19
N GLY A 108 10.58 15.04 11.81
CA GLY A 108 9.15 15.30 11.67
C GLY A 108 8.37 15.17 12.97
N PRO A 109 7.02 15.19 12.90
CA PRO A 109 6.14 15.34 14.05
C PRO A 109 6.23 14.23 15.11
N MET A 110 6.65 13.01 14.73
CA MET A 110 6.88 11.93 15.70
C MET A 110 8.03 12.21 16.67
N MET A 111 8.93 13.13 16.30
CA MET A 111 10.08 13.53 17.12
C MET A 111 9.79 14.77 17.96
N ASP A 112 8.56 15.30 17.93
CA ASP A 112 8.16 16.39 18.81
C ASP A 112 8.34 15.97 20.29
N PRO A 113 9.09 16.74 21.11
CA PRO A 113 9.35 16.43 22.52
C PRO A 113 8.09 16.14 23.34
N ARG A 114 6.92 16.69 22.95
CA ARG A 114 5.65 16.44 23.63
C ARG A 114 5.24 14.96 23.68
N TYR A 115 5.78 14.13 22.78
CA TYR A 115 5.48 12.70 22.69
C TYR A 115 6.52 11.81 23.39
N GLY A 116 7.63 12.38 23.88
CA GLY A 116 8.71 11.62 24.51
C GLY A 116 9.48 10.72 23.55
N GLY A 117 9.42 10.99 22.24
CA GLY A 117 10.11 10.27 21.17
C GLY A 117 9.21 9.34 20.35
N ALA A 118 9.75 8.84 19.24
CA ALA A 118 9.01 8.07 18.24
C ALA A 118 8.58 6.66 18.69
N GLY A 119 9.13 6.12 19.79
CA GLY A 119 8.95 4.72 20.19
C GLY A 119 7.56 4.33 20.71
N ASN A 120 6.72 5.30 21.08
CA ASN A 120 5.42 5.06 21.72
C ASN A 120 4.23 5.12 20.76
N PHE A 121 4.47 5.31 19.46
CA PHE A 121 3.42 5.39 18.45
C PHE A 121 2.97 4.00 18.00
N ALA A 122 1.75 3.91 17.45
CA ALA A 122 1.23 2.66 16.93
C ALA A 122 2.08 2.15 15.74
N SER A 123 2.69 3.05 14.96
CA SER A 123 3.61 2.68 13.88
C SER A 123 4.93 2.07 14.35
N THR A 124 5.38 2.32 15.58
CA THR A 124 6.63 1.77 16.11
C THR A 124 6.35 0.68 17.12
N GLY A 125 5.63 0.99 18.21
CA GLY A 125 5.24 0.03 19.25
C GLY A 125 4.35 -1.11 18.73
N GLY A 126 3.61 -0.89 17.65
CA GLY A 126 2.82 -1.95 16.99
C GLY A 126 3.63 -2.89 16.10
N TRP A 127 4.84 -2.51 15.69
CA TRP A 127 5.66 -3.33 14.78
C TRP A 127 6.47 -4.37 15.55
N THR A 128 5.84 -5.52 15.81
CA THR A 128 6.43 -6.63 16.58
C THR A 128 7.07 -7.72 15.71
N LEU A 129 7.04 -7.53 14.40
CA LEU A 129 7.48 -8.49 13.39
C LEU A 129 8.97 -8.36 13.04
N ALA A 130 9.72 -7.48 13.71
CA ALA A 130 11.17 -7.37 13.52
C ALA A 130 11.96 -8.39 14.36
N LYS A 131 13.23 -8.59 13.98
CA LYS A 131 14.26 -9.14 14.86
C LYS A 131 14.78 -8.02 15.75
N GLY A 132 14.64 -8.16 17.07
CA GLY A 132 14.87 -7.04 17.99
C GLY A 132 13.65 -6.14 18.12
N SER A 133 13.87 -4.86 18.39
CA SER A 133 12.83 -3.85 18.55
C SER A 133 12.57 -3.08 17.25
N ALA A 134 11.37 -2.52 17.10
CA ALA A 134 11.09 -1.63 15.96
C ALA A 134 12.04 -0.42 15.91
N MET A 135 12.45 0.09 17.08
CA MET A 135 13.36 1.23 17.18
C MET A 135 14.80 0.91 16.78
N ASP A 136 15.17 -0.38 16.72
CA ASP A 136 16.48 -0.81 16.20
C ASP A 136 16.56 -0.61 14.67
N HIS A 137 15.41 -0.47 14.01
CA HIS A 137 15.29 -0.30 12.57
C HIS A 137 14.76 1.08 12.15
N TYR A 138 14.17 1.86 13.06
CA TYR A 138 13.52 3.15 12.75
C TYR A 138 14.47 4.14 12.05
N SER A 139 14.17 4.48 10.79
CA SER A 139 14.99 5.36 9.93
C SER A 139 16.48 4.96 9.85
N MET A 140 16.78 3.65 9.89
CA MET A 140 18.15 3.15 9.99
C MET A 140 18.73 2.67 8.65
N HIS A 141 17.90 2.13 7.76
CA HIS A 141 18.35 1.39 6.58
C HIS A 141 18.26 2.24 5.31
N SER A 142 19.21 2.10 4.39
CA SER A 142 19.18 2.81 3.10
C SER A 142 18.73 1.87 1.97
N PHE A 143 17.51 1.35 2.07
CA PHE A 143 16.95 0.49 1.02
C PHE A 143 16.70 1.27 -0.28
N VAL A 144 16.21 2.49 -0.12
CA VAL A 144 15.99 3.47 -1.20
C VAL A 144 16.54 4.81 -0.74
N THR A 145 17.35 5.45 -1.58
CA THR A 145 17.88 6.79 -1.34
C THR A 145 17.20 7.78 -2.28
N LEU A 146 16.61 8.83 -1.73
CA LEU A 146 15.98 9.89 -2.51
C LEU A 146 16.99 11.01 -2.81
N THR A 147 16.89 11.62 -3.98
CA THR A 147 17.54 12.92 -4.23
C THR A 147 16.86 14.01 -3.41
N SER A 148 17.51 15.17 -3.29
CA SER A 148 16.93 16.33 -2.62
C SER A 148 15.57 16.71 -3.19
N GLU A 149 15.42 16.69 -4.51
CA GLU A 149 14.17 17.02 -5.21
C GLU A 149 13.08 15.98 -4.92
N GLN A 150 13.43 14.69 -4.91
CA GLN A 150 12.51 13.61 -4.56
C GLN A 150 12.06 13.70 -3.10
N GLN A 151 12.98 14.01 -2.18
CA GLN A 151 12.64 14.18 -0.77
C GLN A 151 11.73 15.39 -0.55
N ILE A 152 11.99 16.53 -1.22
CA ILE A 152 11.11 17.71 -1.18
C ILE A 152 9.71 17.34 -1.67
N LEU A 153 9.61 16.54 -2.73
CA LEU A 153 8.33 16.06 -3.25
C LEU A 153 7.60 15.17 -2.23
N VAL A 154 8.28 14.20 -1.62
CA VAL A 154 7.70 13.33 -0.58
C VAL A 154 7.21 14.15 0.62
N GLU A 155 7.98 15.12 1.08
CA GLU A 155 7.58 15.98 2.19
C GLU A 155 6.34 16.83 1.84
N LYS A 156 6.31 17.43 0.64
CA LYS A 156 5.16 18.21 0.17
C LYS A 156 3.90 17.33 0.10
N VAL A 157 4.00 16.18 -0.56
CA VAL A 157 2.85 15.30 -0.82
C VAL A 157 2.34 14.64 0.45
N SER A 158 3.24 14.18 1.32
CA SER A 158 2.85 13.55 2.59
C SER A 158 2.06 14.50 3.50
N LYS A 159 2.35 15.81 3.47
CA LYS A 159 1.55 16.85 4.17
C LYS A 159 0.12 16.98 3.65
N GLY A 160 -0.13 16.65 2.38
CA GLY A 160 -1.44 16.74 1.73
C GLY A 160 -2.26 15.45 1.70
N ILE A 161 -1.70 14.31 2.12
CA ILE A 161 -2.41 13.02 2.15
C ILE A 161 -2.83 12.69 3.57
N PHE A 162 -4.14 12.55 3.79
CA PHE A 162 -4.75 12.32 5.09
C PHE A 162 -5.37 10.93 5.19
N ARG A 163 -5.32 10.35 6.40
CA ARG A 163 -5.95 9.07 6.70
C ARG A 163 -7.44 9.26 7.02
N PRO A 164 -8.37 8.54 6.37
CA PRO A 164 -9.81 8.67 6.62
C PRO A 164 -10.23 8.48 8.09
N CYS A 165 -9.52 7.66 8.86
CA CYS A 165 -9.90 7.31 10.24
C CYS A 165 -9.66 8.42 11.28
N CYS A 166 -8.64 9.26 11.09
CA CYS A 166 -8.23 10.26 12.10
C CYS A 166 -7.88 11.63 11.52
N GLN A 167 -7.81 11.76 10.19
CA GLN A 167 -7.40 12.97 9.49
C GLN A 167 -5.99 13.47 9.84
N ASN A 168 -5.14 12.60 10.38
CA ASN A 168 -3.71 12.90 10.48
C ASN A 168 -3.08 12.76 9.09
N SER A 169 -2.17 13.68 8.79
CA SER A 169 -1.37 13.68 7.56
C SER A 169 -0.38 12.52 7.55
N THR A 170 0.00 12.04 6.37
CA THR A 170 1.08 11.06 6.18
C THR A 170 2.43 11.59 6.67
N TYR A 171 2.63 12.92 6.68
CA TYR A 171 3.78 13.57 7.29
C TYR A 171 3.89 13.32 8.80
N PHE A 172 2.79 12.92 9.46
CA PHE A 172 2.80 12.38 10.82
C PHE A 172 2.47 10.88 10.79
N PRO A 173 3.45 9.99 10.53
CA PRO A 173 3.22 8.56 10.34
C PRO A 173 3.10 7.79 11.68
N ASP A 174 2.15 8.21 12.52
CA ASP A 174 1.92 7.71 13.89
C ASP A 174 1.27 6.31 13.99
N CYS A 175 0.77 5.77 12.88
CA CYS A 175 0.16 4.45 12.79
C CYS A 175 0.66 3.65 11.59
N ASN A 176 0.35 2.36 11.56
CA ASN A 176 0.73 1.47 10.46
C ASN A 176 0.31 2.01 9.07
N HIS A 177 -0.90 2.57 8.93
CA HIS A 177 -1.35 3.17 7.67
C HIS A 177 -0.55 4.40 7.26
N GLY A 178 -0.20 5.26 8.23
CA GLY A 178 0.60 6.46 7.97
C GLY A 178 2.01 6.10 7.55
N MET A 179 2.62 5.15 8.27
CA MET A 179 3.96 4.66 7.98
C MET A 179 4.03 3.90 6.65
N ALA A 180 3.04 3.06 6.35
CA ALA A 180 2.94 2.38 5.06
C ALA A 180 2.74 3.36 3.90
N MET A 181 1.90 4.38 4.09
CA MET A 181 1.72 5.42 3.07
C MET A 181 3.02 6.20 2.85
N LEU A 182 3.76 6.54 3.90
CA LEU A 182 5.07 7.19 3.77
C LEU A 182 6.02 6.32 2.94
N GLY A 183 6.15 5.03 3.27
CA GLY A 183 6.99 4.10 2.51
C GLY A 183 6.57 3.97 1.03
N LEU A 184 5.26 3.98 0.75
CA LEU A 184 4.76 4.01 -0.64
C LEU A 184 5.22 5.27 -1.37
N LEU A 185 5.10 6.46 -0.74
CA LEU A 185 5.50 7.72 -1.34
C LEU A 185 7.01 7.81 -1.59
N GLU A 186 7.82 7.29 -0.68
CA GLU A 186 9.28 7.19 -0.87
C GLU A 186 9.62 6.33 -2.08
N LEU A 187 9.01 5.15 -2.19
CA LEU A 187 9.26 4.23 -3.31
C LEU A 187 8.78 4.80 -4.65
N MET A 188 7.64 5.51 -4.65
CA MET A 188 7.14 6.20 -5.84
C MET A 188 8.09 7.32 -6.29
N ALA A 189 8.52 8.17 -5.36
CA ALA A 189 9.39 9.30 -5.65
C ALA A 189 10.75 8.83 -6.18
N SER A 190 11.33 7.77 -5.61
CA SER A 190 12.61 7.21 -6.07
C SER A 190 12.55 6.70 -7.51
N GLN A 191 11.35 6.40 -8.02
CA GLN A 191 11.10 5.91 -9.36
C GLN A 191 10.57 7.01 -10.30
N GLY A 192 10.64 8.27 -9.88
CA GLY A 192 10.30 9.42 -10.72
C GLY A 192 8.80 9.68 -10.85
N ALA A 193 7.98 9.21 -9.90
CA ALA A 193 6.56 9.53 -9.88
C ALA A 193 6.33 11.05 -9.75
N THR A 194 5.27 11.54 -10.40
CA THR A 194 4.84 12.93 -10.26
C THR A 194 4.00 13.14 -9.00
N GLU A 195 3.87 14.38 -8.54
CA GLU A 195 2.95 14.76 -7.45
C GLU A 195 1.52 14.24 -7.69
N THR A 196 1.03 14.40 -8.93
CA THR A 196 -0.30 13.92 -9.34
C THR A 196 -0.43 12.40 -9.22
N ASP A 197 0.58 11.65 -9.66
CA ASP A 197 0.57 10.19 -9.56
C ASP A 197 0.59 9.72 -8.11
N MET A 198 1.37 10.39 -7.25
CA MET A 198 1.45 10.09 -5.83
C MET A 198 0.11 10.33 -5.11
N HIS A 199 -0.53 11.48 -5.35
CA HIS A 199 -1.86 11.75 -4.78
C HIS A 199 -2.92 10.76 -5.27
N LYS A 200 -2.94 10.47 -6.57
CA LYS A 200 -3.87 9.51 -7.14
C LYS A 200 -3.67 8.11 -6.53
N THR A 201 -2.44 7.62 -6.51
CA THR A 201 -2.12 6.30 -5.97
C THR A 201 -2.45 6.20 -4.49
N ALA A 202 -2.12 7.24 -3.71
CA ALA A 202 -2.46 7.31 -2.30
C ALA A 202 -3.97 7.26 -2.04
N GLN A 203 -4.77 7.92 -2.87
CA GLN A 203 -6.23 7.87 -2.77
C GLN A 203 -6.76 6.44 -3.01
N GLU A 204 -6.27 5.78 -4.05
CA GLU A 204 -6.72 4.43 -4.41
C GLU A 204 -6.29 3.38 -3.36
N VAL A 205 -5.05 3.49 -2.86
CA VAL A 205 -4.55 2.61 -1.78
C VAL A 205 -5.31 2.87 -0.47
N ASN A 206 -5.61 4.12 -0.13
CA ASN A 206 -6.47 4.43 1.01
C ASN A 206 -7.87 3.79 0.88
N ALA A 207 -8.46 3.75 -0.33
CA ALA A 207 -9.76 3.10 -0.53
C ALA A 207 -9.69 1.58 -0.25
N LEU A 208 -8.53 0.94 -0.48
CA LEU A 208 -8.31 -0.48 -0.18
C LEU A 208 -8.03 -0.73 1.31
N TRP A 209 -7.34 0.19 1.99
CA TRP A 209 -7.03 0.07 3.43
C TRP A 209 -8.17 0.51 4.34
N PHE A 210 -9.03 1.39 3.85
CA PHE A 210 -10.21 1.89 4.55
C PHE A 210 -11.46 1.58 3.71
N PRO A 211 -11.80 0.28 3.51
CA PRO A 211 -12.98 -0.07 2.75
C PRO A 211 -14.21 0.54 3.45
N PRO A 212 -15.16 1.10 2.67
CA PRO A 212 -16.38 1.63 3.27
C PRO A 212 -17.03 0.52 4.08
N ILE A 213 -17.43 0.85 5.32
CA ILE A 213 -18.30 -0.03 6.09
C ILE A 213 -19.55 -0.18 5.23
N GLN A 214 -19.78 -1.36 4.66
CA GLN A 214 -21.07 -1.68 4.07
C GLN A 214 -22.07 -1.48 5.19
N GLN A 215 -22.81 -0.38 5.17
CA GLN A 215 -24.04 -0.28 5.94
C GLN A 215 -24.89 -1.42 5.40
N LYS A 216 -24.95 -2.55 6.13
CA LYS A 216 -26.09 -3.44 6.00
C LYS A 216 -27.28 -2.52 6.16
N SER A 217 -28.05 -2.36 5.10
CA SER A 217 -29.29 -1.60 5.12
C SER A 217 -30.02 -2.02 6.39
N VAL A 218 -30.18 -1.10 7.33
CA VAL A 218 -31.10 -1.29 8.44
C VAL A 218 -32.48 -1.19 7.83
N THR A 219 -32.90 -2.27 7.17
CA THR A 219 -34.31 -2.55 6.94
C THR A 219 -34.87 -3.01 8.28
N GLY A 220 -35.59 -2.10 8.94
CA GLY A 220 -36.55 -2.45 9.98
C GLY A 220 -36.10 -2.20 11.42
N CYS A 221 -36.56 -1.08 11.96
CA CYS A 221 -37.42 -0.97 13.16
C CYS A 221 -38.20 0.34 12.95
N GLY A 222 -39.53 0.43 12.92
CA GLY A 222 -40.51 -0.50 13.48
C GLY A 222 -40.64 -0.32 15.00
N ALA A 223 -41.04 0.88 15.44
CA ALA A 223 -41.89 1.21 16.59
C ALA A 223 -41.92 2.73 16.76
#